data_AF-A0A2E3HSB2-F1
#
_entry.id   AF-A0A2E3HSB2-F1
#
_cell.length_a   1.000
_cell.length_b   1.000
_cell.length_c   1.000
_cell.angle_alpha   90.00
_cell.angle_beta   90.00
_cell.angle_gamma   90.00
#
_symmetry.space_group_name_H-M   'P 1'
#
loop_
_entity.id
_entity.type
_entity.pdbx_description
1 polymer ?
#
loop_
_entity_poly.entity_id
_entity_poly.type
_entity_poly.pdbx_seq_one_letter_code
_entity_poly.pdbx_strand_id
1 'polypeptide(L)' 'FNPNHPTHLGVQQAIDIANHLQPKQTYFTHIMHRLDHRCFEQQCKEQQINLPENVYLAYDGQVIYI' A
#
# COMPACT_ATOMS: atom_id res chain seq x y z
N PHE A 1 -11.74 -3.55 -0.09
CA PHE A 1 -10.44 -4.23 -0.32
C PHE A 1 -10.75 -5.65 -0.75
N ASN A 2 -10.19 -6.17 -1.83
CA ASN A 2 -10.31 -7.59 -2.16
C ASN A 2 -9.03 -8.28 -1.66
N PRO A 3 -9.02 -8.86 -0.44
CA PRO A 3 -7.81 -9.39 0.16
C PRO A 3 -7.25 -10.62 -0.57
N ASN A 4 -8.06 -11.30 -1.40
CA ASN A 4 -7.72 -12.57 -2.03
C ASN A 4 -7.86 -12.50 -3.56
N HIS A 5 -7.41 -11.41 -4.19
CA HIS A 5 -7.37 -11.35 -5.64
C HIS A 5 -6.38 -12.42 -6.17
N PRO A 6 -6.78 -13.29 -7.13
CA PRO A 6 -5.98 -14.46 -7.49
C PRO A 6 -4.62 -14.13 -8.11
N THR A 7 -4.50 -12.94 -8.69
CA THR A 7 -3.30 -12.51 -9.43
C THR A 7 -2.61 -11.27 -8.88
N HIS A 8 -3.15 -10.66 -7.82
CA HIS A 8 -2.61 -9.42 -7.26
C HIS A 8 -2.66 -9.47 -5.73
N LEU A 9 -1.70 -8.81 -5.09
CA LEU A 9 -1.66 -8.73 -3.64
C LEU A 9 -2.77 -7.81 -3.13
N GLY A 10 -3.40 -8.22 -2.02
CA GLY A 10 -4.12 -7.30 -1.15
C GLY A 10 -3.15 -6.38 -0.39
N VAL A 11 -3.65 -5.26 0.14
CA VAL A 11 -2.82 -4.27 0.87
C VAL A 11 -2.12 -4.91 2.08
N GLN A 12 -2.79 -5.74 2.87
CA GLN A 12 -2.16 -6.42 4.01
C GLN A 12 -1.02 -7.34 3.55
N GLN A 13 -1.22 -8.14 2.50
CA GLN A 13 -0.18 -9.03 1.97
C GLN A 13 1.04 -8.24 1.46
N ALA A 14 0.82 -7.10 0.82
CA ALA A 14 1.91 -6.23 0.38
C ALA A 14 2.67 -5.60 1.56
N ILE A 15 1.97 -5.20 2.63
CA ILE A 15 2.57 -4.73 3.88
C ILE A 15 3.38 -5.84 4.57
N ASP A 16 2.86 -7.06 4.62
CA ASP A 16 3.55 -8.20 5.25
C ASP A 16 4.87 -8.50 4.53
N ILE A 17 4.89 -8.42 3.21
CA ILE A 17 6.13 -8.53 2.41
C ILE A 17 7.08 -7.38 2.69
N ALA A 18 6.59 -6.13 2.71
CA ALA A 18 7.42 -4.97 3.02
C ALA A 18 8.05 -5.08 4.42
N ASN A 19 7.27 -5.51 5.41
CA ASN A 19 7.75 -5.77 6.77
C ASN A 19 8.77 -6.91 6.81
N HIS A 20 8.68 -7.92 5.95
CA HIS A 20 9.71 -8.96 5.88
C HIS A 20 11.02 -8.43 5.28
N LEU A 21 10.94 -7.61 4.23
CA LEU A 21 12.10 -7.11 3.48
C LEU A 21 12.79 -5.91 4.15
N GLN A 22 12.09 -5.18 5.02
CA GLN A 22 12.60 -4.01 5.75
C GLN A 22 13.22 -2.92 4.83
N PRO A 23 12.54 -2.48 3.75
CA PRO A 23 13.04 -1.38 2.92
C PRO A 23 12.96 -0.05 3.68
N LYS A 24 13.79 0.93 3.28
CA LYS A 24 13.72 2.30 3.84
C LYS A 24 12.35 2.94 3.55
N GLN A 25 11.84 2.79 2.33
CA GLN A 25 10.53 3.28 1.89
C GLN A 25 9.89 2.28 0.93
N THR A 26 8.57 2.17 0.97
CA THR A 26 7.77 1.30 0.08
C THR A 26 6.69 2.12 -0.61
N TYR A 27 6.55 1.95 -1.92
CA TYR A 27 5.53 2.62 -2.73
C TYR A 27 4.68 1.57 -3.46
N PHE A 28 3.39 1.48 -3.13
CA PHE A 28 2.46 0.58 -3.79
C PHE A 28 1.97 1.15 -5.11
N THR A 29 2.12 0.37 -6.17
CA THR A 29 1.63 0.65 -7.52
C THR A 29 0.54 -0.35 -7.93
N HIS A 30 0.02 -0.22 -9.15
CA HIS A 30 -1.06 -1.06 -9.68
C HIS A 30 -2.27 -1.08 -8.71
N ILE A 31 -2.66 0.11 -8.26
CA ILE A 31 -3.73 0.30 -7.30
C ILE A 31 -5.09 0.29 -8.00
N MET A 32 -6.10 -0.28 -7.34
CA MET A 32 -7.47 -0.32 -7.85
C MET A 32 -8.25 0.95 -7.51
N HIS A 33 -9.28 1.25 -8.31
CA HIS A 33 -10.12 2.46 -8.18
C HIS A 33 -10.81 2.70 -6.83
N ARG A 34 -10.79 1.73 -5.89
CA ARG A 34 -11.36 1.91 -4.53
C ARG A 34 -10.33 2.29 -3.48
N LEU A 35 -9.03 2.28 -3.81
CA LEU A 35 -7.99 2.86 -2.96
C LEU A 35 -7.87 4.34 -3.33
N ASP A 36 -8.26 5.21 -2.42
CA ASP A 36 -8.20 6.66 -2.64
C ASP A 36 -6.97 7.22 -1.95
N HIS A 37 -6.08 7.89 -2.69
CA HIS A 37 -4.88 8.53 -2.14
C HIS A 37 -5.17 9.47 -0.98
N ARG A 38 -6.30 10.18 -1.00
CA ARG A 38 -6.66 11.17 0.03
C ARG A 38 -7.11 10.52 1.34
N CYS A 39 -7.61 9.30 1.26
CA CYS A 39 -8.20 8.60 2.40
C CYS A 39 -7.50 7.28 2.71
N PHE A 40 -6.36 6.97 2.10
CA PHE A 40 -5.75 5.64 2.19
C PHE A 40 -5.47 5.21 3.64
N GLU A 41 -4.95 6.09 4.48
CA GLU A 41 -4.70 5.81 5.90
C GLU A 41 -6.01 5.50 6.64
N GLN A 42 -7.05 6.30 6.42
CA GLN A 42 -8.37 6.07 7.00
C GLN A 42 -8.96 4.74 6.52
N GLN A 43 -8.84 4.44 5.23
CA GLN A 43 -9.31 3.18 4.64
C GLN A 43 -8.56 1.99 5.25
N CYS A 44 -7.26 2.10 5.50
CA CYS A 44 -6.50 1.06 6.21
C CYS A 44 -7.02 0.87 7.64
N LYS A 45 -7.24 1.97 8.37
CA LYS A 45 -7.80 1.93 9.73
C LYS A 45 -9.19 1.29 9.78
N GLU A 46 -10.08 1.64 8.87
CA GLU A 46 -11.43 1.06 8.76
C GLU A 46 -11.40 -0.46 8.50
N GLN A 47 -10.34 -0.95 7.83
CA GLN A 47 -10.13 -2.36 7.55
C GLN A 47 -9.24 -3.06 8.59
N GLN A 48 -8.90 -2.38 9.69
CA GLN A 48 -8.00 -2.89 10.73
C GLN A 48 -6.60 -3.28 10.21
N ILE A 49 -6.14 -2.61 9.15
CA ILE A 49 -4.80 -2.77 8.59
C ILE A 49 -3.87 -1.79 9.32
N ASN A 50 -2.82 -2.30 9.95
CA ASN A 50 -1.77 -1.47 10.52
C ASN A 50 -0.84 -1.01 9.40
N LEU A 51 -0.99 0.25 8.98
CA LEU A 51 -0.17 0.84 7.93
C LEU A 51 1.15 1.39 8.51
N PRO A 52 2.33 0.88 8.08
CA PRO A 52 3.61 1.42 8.51
C PRO A 52 3.85 2.84 7.99
N GLU A 53 4.57 3.66 8.75
CA GLU A 53 4.87 5.07 8.40
C GLU A 53 5.67 5.25 7.10
N ASN A 54 6.40 4.21 6.67
CA ASN A 54 7.25 4.22 5.49
C ASN A 54 6.60 3.56 4.25
N VAL A 55 5.28 3.34 4.29
CA VAL A 55 4.51 2.76 3.19
C VAL A 55 3.55 3.81 2.61
N TYR A 56 3.60 3.99 1.30
CA TYR A 56 2.82 5.00 0.59
C TYR A 56 2.17 4.43 -0.67
N LEU A 57 1.13 5.10 -1.18
CA LEU A 57 0.64 4.85 -2.53
C LEU A 57 1.47 5.66 -3.53
N ALA A 58 1.91 5.02 -4.62
CA ALA A 58 2.55 5.69 -5.73
C ALA A 58 1.56 6.56 -6.52
N TYR A 59 2.05 7.57 -7.22
CA TYR A 59 1.23 8.42 -8.09
C TYR A 59 1.93 8.73 -9.41
N ASP A 60 1.14 9.07 -10.43
CA ASP A 60 1.65 9.36 -11.77
C ASP A 60 2.58 10.58 -11.75
N GLY A 61 3.77 10.43 -12.34
CA GLY A 61 4.81 11.46 -12.35
C GLY A 61 5.64 11.55 -11.07
N GLN A 62 5.50 10.61 -10.13
CA GLN A 62 6.33 10.55 -8.93
C GLN A 62 7.82 10.39 -9.26
N VAL A 63 8.65 11.23 -8.64
CA VAL A 63 10.12 11.18 -8.71
C VAL A 63 10.65 10.91 -7.30
N ILE A 64 11.54 9.94 -7.18
CA ILE A 64 12.21 9.59 -5.92
C ILE A 64 13.69 9.97 -6.05
N TYR A 65 14.20 10.67 -5.04
CA TYR A 65 15.62 11.00 -4.93
C TYR A 65 16.28 10.06 -3.94
N ILE A 66 17.51 9.66 -4.24
CA ILE A 66 18.26 8.63 -3.51
C ILE A 66 19.45 9.27 -2.79
#